data_AF-A0A196SHW9-F1
#
_entry.id   AF-A0A196SHW9-F1
#
_cell.length_a   1.000
_cell.length_b   1.000
_cell.length_c   1.000
_cell.angle_alpha   90.00
_cell.angle_beta   90.00
_cell.angle_gamma   90.00
#
_symmetry.space_group_name_H-M   'P 1'
#
loop_
_entity.id
_entity.type
_entity.pdbx_description
1 polymer ?
#
loop_
_entity_poly.entity_id
_entity_poly.type
_entity_poly.pdbx_seq_one_letter_code
_entity_poly.pdbx_strand_id
1 'polypeptide(L)'
;MDDNELISVCDNLKQLQQVMEEINTNVEGITDTNLKDKMSKMSYIEAAQMHLMMADISINMFYAYLKCKGVDVNEHPIQKEIKRLAEYKKKLNEVINGREQPTMRIDKDATTRIIQHNISK
;
A
#
# COMPACT_ATOMS: atom_id res chain seq x y z
N MET A 1 24.24 -24.72 18.20
CA MET A 1 23.64 -23.44 18.60
C MET A 1 24.39 -23.01 19.82
N ASP A 2 25.16 -21.93 19.72
CA ASP A 2 25.86 -21.40 20.88
C ASP A 2 24.85 -20.68 21.81
N ASP A 3 25.21 -20.49 23.08
CA ASP A 3 24.30 -19.88 24.05
C ASP A 3 23.92 -18.44 23.67
N ASN A 4 24.75 -17.74 22.90
CA ASN A 4 24.50 -16.38 22.45
C ASN A 4 23.44 -16.32 21.33
N GLU A 5 23.45 -17.28 20.40
CA GLU A 5 22.43 -17.48 19.37
C GLU A 5 21.06 -17.76 20.01
N LEU A 6 21.02 -18.61 21.04
CA LEU A 6 19.77 -18.92 21.76
C LEU A 6 19.19 -17.69 22.47
N ILE A 7 20.04 -16.90 23.12
CA ILE A 7 19.62 -15.65 23.78
C ILE A 7 19.06 -14.67 22.73
N SER A 8 19.76 -14.50 21.61
CA SER A 8 19.31 -13.62 20.52
C SER A 8 17.95 -14.03 19.95
N VAL A 9 17.73 -15.32 19.73
CA VAL A 9 16.42 -15.83 19.26
C VAL A 9 15.33 -15.55 20.28
N CYS A 10 15.59 -15.78 21.57
CA CYS A 10 14.62 -15.48 22.63
C CYS A 10 14.24 -14.01 22.67
N ASP A 11 15.21 -13.11 22.50
CA ASP A 11 14.95 -11.66 22.52
C ASP A 11 14.14 -11.21 21.30
N ASN A 12 14.44 -11.75 20.12
CA ASN A 12 13.65 -11.49 18.91
C ASN A 12 12.19 -11.96 19.06
N LEU A 13 11.97 -13.11 19.68
CA LEU A 13 10.62 -13.62 19.93
C LEU A 13 9.84 -12.76 20.92
N LYS A 14 10.49 -12.28 22.00
CA LYS A 14 9.86 -11.34 22.94
C LYS A 14 9.49 -10.02 22.27
N GLN A 15 10.38 -9.47 21.46
CA GLN A 15 10.11 -8.25 20.70
C GLN A 15 8.93 -8.45 19.73
N LEU A 16 8.92 -9.58 19.02
CA LEU A 16 7.80 -9.91 18.12
C LEU A 16 6.47 -10.03 18.89
N GLN A 17 6.47 -10.70 20.05
CA GLN A 17 5.27 -10.80 20.89
C GLN A 17 4.77 -9.42 21.31
N GLN A 18 5.65 -8.55 21.82
CA GLN A 18 5.28 -7.21 22.24
C GLN A 18 4.66 -6.40 21.09
N VAL A 19 5.28 -6.43 19.91
CA VAL A 19 4.76 -5.74 18.72
C VAL A 19 3.40 -6.30 18.30
N MET A 20 3.19 -7.62 18.40
CA MET A 20 1.90 -8.24 18.08
C MET A 20 0.80 -7.82 19.06
N GLU A 21 1.12 -7.70 20.36
CA GLU A 21 0.18 -7.20 21.37
C GLU A 21 -0.21 -5.74 21.09
N GLU A 22 0.77 -4.88 20.78
CA GLU A 22 0.54 -3.48 20.41
C GLU A 22 -0.33 -3.35 19.15
N ILE A 23 -0.08 -4.18 18.13
CA ILE A 23 -0.92 -4.22 16.92
C ILE A 23 -2.34 -4.62 17.28
N ASN A 24 -2.53 -5.66 18.10
CA ASN A 24 -3.85 -6.14 18.47
C ASN A 24 -4.66 -5.07 19.20
N THR A 25 -4.08 -4.40 20.19
CA THR A 25 -4.72 -3.29 20.91
C THR A 25 -5.15 -2.16 19.97
N ASN A 26 -4.29 -1.78 19.02
CA ASN A 26 -4.60 -0.72 18.05
C ASN A 26 -5.71 -1.11 17.07
N VAL A 27 -5.69 -2.36 16.58
CA VAL A 27 -6.70 -2.88 15.65
C VAL A 27 -8.05 -3.00 16.35
N GLU A 28 -8.09 -3.55 17.57
CA GLU A 28 -9.30 -3.64 18.39
C GLU A 28 -9.93 -2.25 18.62
N GLY A 29 -9.14 -1.26 19.03
CA GLY A 29 -9.63 0.11 19.21
C GLY A 29 -10.24 0.74 17.95
N ILE A 30 -9.83 0.29 16.76
CA ILE A 30 -10.42 0.72 15.49
C ILE A 30 -11.72 -0.06 15.20
N THR A 31 -11.75 -1.36 15.47
CA THR A 31 -12.86 -2.28 15.11
C THR A 31 -13.97 -2.41 16.16
N ASP A 32 -13.72 -2.05 17.41
CA ASP A 32 -14.67 -2.21 18.55
C ASP A 32 -15.93 -1.34 18.40
N THR A 33 -15.81 -0.25 17.66
CA THR A 33 -16.95 0.60 17.29
C THR A 33 -17.39 0.29 15.87
N ASN A 34 -18.64 0.62 15.51
CA ASN A 34 -19.11 0.46 14.13
C ASN A 34 -18.24 1.30 13.16
N LEU A 35 -17.23 0.65 12.58
CA LEU A 35 -16.27 1.24 11.65
C LEU A 35 -17.00 1.85 10.45
N LYS A 36 -18.11 1.24 10.03
CA LYS A 36 -18.94 1.76 8.94
C LYS A 36 -19.56 3.12 9.28
N ASP A 37 -19.96 3.33 10.54
CA ASP A 37 -20.51 4.61 11.01
C ASP A 37 -19.45 5.69 11.20
N LYS A 38 -18.19 5.30 11.47
CA LYS A 38 -17.06 6.23 11.47
C LYS A 38 -16.71 6.63 10.03
N MET A 39 -16.61 5.65 9.13
CA MET A 39 -16.26 5.88 7.73
C MET A 39 -17.34 6.66 6.97
N SER A 40 -18.62 6.54 7.35
CA SER A 40 -19.70 7.34 6.74
C SER A 40 -19.61 8.83 7.04
N LYS A 41 -18.84 9.23 8.07
CA LYS A 41 -18.61 10.62 8.46
C LYS A 41 -17.31 11.20 7.90
N MET A 42 -16.48 10.37 7.27
CA MET A 42 -15.22 10.78 6.67
C MET A 42 -15.45 11.44 5.30
N SER A 43 -14.59 12.37 4.91
CA SER A 43 -14.50 12.81 3.52
C SER A 43 -14.07 11.63 2.61
N TYR A 44 -14.29 11.77 1.30
CA TYR A 44 -13.88 10.74 0.35
C TYR A 44 -12.38 10.41 0.40
N ILE A 45 -11.54 11.41 0.68
CA ILE A 45 -10.08 11.23 0.76
C ILE A 45 -9.71 10.48 2.05
N GLU A 46 -10.28 10.87 3.18
CA GLU A 46 -10.04 10.20 4.47
C GLU A 46 -10.54 8.75 4.43
N ALA A 47 -11.70 8.49 3.83
CA ALA A 47 -12.21 7.13 3.65
C ALA A 47 -11.28 6.28 2.77
N ALA A 48 -10.71 6.86 1.70
CA ALA A 48 -9.74 6.17 0.85
C ALA A 48 -8.42 5.88 1.59
N GLN A 49 -7.93 6.82 2.40
CA GLN A 49 -6.77 6.60 3.29
C GLN A 49 -7.03 5.47 4.28
N MET A 50 -8.21 5.45 4.90
CA MET A 50 -8.61 4.39 5.84
C MET A 50 -8.64 3.02 5.16
N HIS A 51 -9.23 2.92 3.97
CA HIS A 51 -9.23 1.66 3.20
C HIS A 51 -7.82 1.19 2.84
N LEU A 52 -6.94 2.12 2.44
CA LEU A 52 -5.54 1.80 2.15
C LEU A 52 -4.77 1.34 3.39
N MET A 53 -5.00 1.97 4.54
CA MET A 53 -4.40 1.58 5.82
C MET A 53 -4.84 0.16 6.22
N MET A 54 -6.12 -0.16 6.11
CA MET A 54 -6.63 -1.51 6.40
C MET A 54 -6.00 -2.57 5.49
N ALA A 55 -5.85 -2.26 4.20
CA ALA A 55 -5.18 -3.15 3.25
C ALA A 55 -3.70 -3.34 3.59
N ASP A 56 -2.99 -2.27 3.94
CA ASP A 56 -1.58 -2.30 4.33
C ASP A 56 -1.35 -3.17 5.57
N ILE A 57 -2.16 -2.98 6.62
CA ILE A 57 -2.11 -3.79 7.84
C ILE A 57 -2.35 -5.27 7.49
N SER A 58 -3.39 -5.57 6.71
CA SER A 58 -3.73 -6.95 6.34
C SER A 58 -2.61 -7.64 5.55
N ILE A 59 -2.01 -6.94 4.58
CA ILE A 59 -0.91 -7.46 3.77
C ILE A 59 0.33 -7.68 4.63
N ASN A 60 0.69 -6.72 5.49
CA ASN A 60 1.89 -6.83 6.33
C ASN A 60 1.75 -7.92 7.40
N MET A 61 0.57 -8.09 8.01
CA MET A 61 0.31 -9.19 8.95
C MET A 61 0.43 -10.55 8.25
N PHE A 62 -0.13 -10.68 7.05
CA PHE A 62 -0.01 -11.91 6.29
C PHE A 62 1.43 -12.18 5.81
N TYR A 63 2.17 -11.13 5.44
CA TYR A 63 3.59 -11.22 5.10
C TYR A 63 4.41 -11.71 6.29
N ALA A 64 4.20 -11.13 7.48
CA ALA A 64 4.86 -11.56 8.71
C ALA A 64 4.53 -13.03 9.04
N TYR A 65 3.28 -13.43 8.89
CA TYR A 65 2.87 -14.83 9.05
C TYR A 65 3.62 -15.79 8.12
N LEU A 66 3.76 -15.46 6.83
CA LEU A 66 4.50 -16.27 5.87
C LEU A 66 5.99 -16.38 6.25
N LYS A 67 6.59 -15.27 6.69
CA LYS A 67 7.97 -15.25 7.21
C LYS A 67 8.14 -16.16 8.43
N CYS A 68 7.22 -16.10 9.39
CA CYS A 68 7.24 -16.97 10.57
C CYS A 68 7.10 -18.45 10.21
N LYS A 69 6.40 -18.77 9.10
CA LYS A 69 6.32 -20.13 8.57
C LYS A 69 7.53 -20.57 7.75
N GLY A 70 8.52 -19.71 7.55
CA GLY A 70 9.69 -20.00 6.72
C GLY A 70 9.36 -20.09 5.22
N VAL A 71 8.24 -19.53 4.77
CA VAL A 71 7.88 -19.49 3.34
C VAL A 71 8.73 -18.43 2.64
N ASP A 72 9.30 -18.76 1.48
CA ASP A 72 9.96 -17.76 0.64
C ASP A 72 8.92 -16.80 0.06
N VAL A 73 9.02 -15.54 0.49
CA VAL A 73 8.05 -14.52 0.13
C VAL A 73 8.33 -13.92 -1.25
N ASN A 74 9.51 -14.13 -1.83
CA ASN A 74 9.86 -13.57 -3.13
C ASN A 74 9.06 -14.22 -4.27
N GLU A 75 8.80 -15.52 -4.17
CA GLU A 75 8.02 -16.28 -5.14
C GLU A 75 6.52 -16.36 -4.77
N HIS A 76 6.17 -15.91 -3.57
CA HIS A 76 4.80 -16.00 -3.06
C HIS A 76 3.86 -14.97 -3.73
N PRO A 77 2.59 -15.33 -4.05
CA PRO A 77 1.62 -14.41 -4.67
C PRO A 77 1.37 -13.10 -3.92
N ILE A 78 1.71 -13.03 -2.64
CA ILE A 78 1.63 -11.80 -1.83
C ILE A 78 2.44 -10.63 -2.42
N GLN A 79 3.50 -10.90 -3.19
CA GLN A 79 4.23 -9.85 -3.91
C GLN A 79 3.34 -9.07 -4.87
N LYS A 80 2.32 -9.72 -5.47
CA LYS A 80 1.33 -9.04 -6.31
C LYS A 80 0.48 -8.08 -5.48
N GLU A 81 0.10 -8.47 -4.26
CA GLU A 81 -0.68 -7.62 -3.36
C GLU A 81 0.14 -6.44 -2.83
N ILE A 82 1.43 -6.65 -2.53
CA ILE A 82 2.35 -5.56 -2.15
C ILE A 82 2.49 -4.54 -3.30
N LYS A 83 2.68 -5.01 -4.54
CA LYS A 83 2.75 -4.15 -5.73
C LYS A 83 1.44 -3.40 -5.94
N ARG A 84 0.30 -4.09 -5.84
CA ARG A 84 -1.03 -3.50 -5.95
C ARG A 84 -1.24 -2.40 -4.91
N LEU A 85 -0.85 -2.63 -3.65
CA LEU A 85 -0.92 -1.63 -2.60
C LEU A 85 -0.08 -0.39 -2.93
N ALA A 86 1.15 -0.57 -3.42
CA ALA A 86 2.01 0.54 -3.84
C ALA A 86 1.38 1.38 -4.96
N GLU A 87 0.75 0.73 -5.95
CA GLU A 87 0.01 1.41 -7.02
C GLU A 87 -1.17 2.22 -6.49
N TYR A 88 -1.94 1.69 -5.54
CA TYR A 88 -3.06 2.43 -4.94
C TYR A 88 -2.58 3.59 -4.06
N LYS A 89 -1.48 3.43 -3.30
CA LYS A 89 -0.85 4.53 -2.56
C LYS A 89 -0.40 5.64 -3.53
N LYS A 90 0.16 5.29 -4.69
CA LYS A 90 0.51 6.26 -5.74
C LYS A 90 -0.73 6.98 -6.29
N LYS A 91 -1.81 6.26 -6.61
CA LYS A 91 -3.07 6.85 -7.09
C LYS A 91 -3.67 7.83 -6.07
N LEU A 92 -3.66 7.48 -4.79
CA LEU A 92 -4.12 8.38 -3.74
C LEU A 92 -3.25 9.63 -3.66
N ASN A 93 -1.92 9.48 -3.74
CA ASN A 93 -0.99 10.59 -3.72
C ASN A 93 -1.21 11.56 -4.90
N GLU A 94 -1.47 11.03 -6.10
CA GLU A 94 -1.81 11.84 -7.28
C GLU A 94 -3.11 12.63 -7.12
N VAL A 95 -4.09 12.08 -6.38
CA VAL A 95 -5.35 12.77 -6.10
C VAL A 95 -5.14 13.89 -5.08
N ILE A 96 -4.30 13.68 -4.06
CA ILE A 96 -4.05 14.65 -2.98
C ILE A 96 -3.14 15.78 -3.47
N ASN A 97 -2.02 15.43 -4.11
CA ASN A 97 -0.95 16.37 -4.46
C ASN A 97 -0.99 16.83 -5.92
N GLY A 98 -1.94 16.31 -6.70
CA GLY A 98 -2.00 16.51 -8.14
C GLY A 98 -1.08 15.55 -8.90
N ARG A 99 -1.40 15.35 -10.18
CA ARG A 99 -0.52 14.62 -11.10
C ARG A 99 0.56 15.55 -11.62
N GLU A 100 1.76 15.02 -11.82
CA GLU A 100 2.72 15.68 -12.70
C GLU A 100 2.05 15.90 -14.06
N GLN A 101 2.00 17.17 -14.47
CA GLN A 101 1.39 17.53 -15.74
C GLN A 101 2.19 16.87 -16.86
N PRO A 102 1.54 16.22 -17.85
CA PRO A 102 2.25 15.72 -19.01
C PRO A 102 3.06 16.84 -19.65
N THR A 103 4.39 16.65 -19.73
CA THR A 103 5.30 17.62 -20.38
C THR A 103 5.04 17.71 -21.89
N MET A 104 4.44 16.66 -22.45
CA MET A 104 4.05 16.57 -23.84
C MET A 104 2.70 17.28 -24.05
N ARG A 105 2.76 18.54 -24.49
CA ARG A 105 1.61 19.28 -25.00
C ARG A 105 1.41 18.96 -26.48
N ILE A 106 0.17 18.70 -26.89
CA ILE A 106 -0.19 18.55 -28.31
C ILE A 106 -0.05 19.92 -28.98
N ASP A 107 0.90 20.04 -29.90
CA ASP A 107 1.02 21.17 -30.81
C ASP A 107 -0.03 21.02 -31.92
N LYS A 108 -1.14 21.75 -31.76
CA LYS A 108 -2.27 21.75 -32.70
C LYS A 108 -1.86 22.31 -34.07
N ASP A 109 -0.89 23.22 -34.12
CA ASP A 109 -0.44 23.85 -35.35
C ASP A 109 0.48 22.91 -36.14
N ALA A 110 1.38 22.20 -35.45
CA ALA A 110 2.13 21.10 -36.06
C ALA A 110 1.22 19.99 -36.58
N THR A 111 0.21 19.59 -35.79
CA THR A 111 -0.79 18.59 -36.21
C THR A 111 -1.55 19.03 -37.46
N THR A 112 -1.98 20.29 -37.51
CA THR A 112 -2.68 20.86 -38.66
C THR A 112 -1.80 20.88 -39.90
N ARG A 113 -0.52 21.26 -39.79
CA ARG A 113 0.44 21.21 -40.90
C ARG A 113 0.66 19.80 -41.43
N ILE A 114 0.80 18.82 -40.54
CA ILE A 114 0.98 17.41 -40.91
C ILE A 114 -0.26 16.91 -41.66
N ILE A 115 -1.46 17.19 -41.15
CA ILE A 115 -2.70 16.81 -41.82
C ILE A 115 -2.76 17.47 -43.19
N GLN A 116 -2.67 18.80 -43.28
CA GLN A 116 -2.75 19.54 -44.54
C GLN A 116 -1.76 19.05 -45.60
N HIS A 117 -0.52 18.73 -45.19
CA HIS A 117 0.49 18.19 -46.11
C HIS A 117 0.11 16.81 -46.67
N ASN A 118 -0.54 15.95 -45.87
CA ASN A 118 -0.93 14.60 -46.27
C ASN A 118 -2.24 14.52 -47.07
N ILE A 119 -3.15 15.49 -46.92
CA ILE A 119 -4.38 15.59 -47.73
C ILE A 119 -4.20 16.38 -49.04
N SER A 120 -3.10 17.12 -49.19
CA SER A 120 -2.83 17.92 -50.40
C SER A 120 -2.00 17.16 -51.46
N LYS A 121 -1.90 15.84 -51.34
CA LYS A 121 -1.18 14.93 -52.25
C LYS A 121 -2.15 13.90 -52.80
#